data_AF-A0A652K8V3-F1
#
_entry.id   AF-A0A652K8V3-F1
#
_cell.length_a   1.000
_cell.length_b   1.000
_cell.length_c   1.000
_cell.angle_alpha   90.00
_cell.angle_beta   90.00
_cell.angle_gamma   90.00
#
_symmetry.space_group_name_H-M   'P 1'
#
loop_
_entity.id
_entity.type
_entity.pdbx_description
1 polymer ?
#
loop_
_entity_poly.entity_id
_entity_poly.type
_entity_poly.pdbx_seq_one_letter_code
_entity_poly.pdbx_strand_id
1 'polypeptide(L)'
;MTYVVTVETHTPEGAPELDELHRVGATALLRQGFDAVAGIEGPDGTDVDLIDTLVEVHPSGAVLQVFVDATSLELAEEAVGSVTEEVLERSELLADWVVRSSEVKLHTDRARESLEAAEGPDAPPSDLEARRARHTAGAASAAERAADGTDHRAGFRATAGRLRAFGPDAFGVRLPEQGPARGEADAGAPRGGTAAVAEGVGEPGTDRGGAAGSATAGVSPESAEVAAGAIVHAAELLVDELFDDVQVLAEEDANAAACEGHLWHLGDLPPRYALQYDERFARRFLVTAVALTTRFTDGGFRRLGCVAEQLVLKLLLEQAHITLDLYDLLDDGVVAALEVFAAGVYEDRDFEWLYDDSMDGIDEDPAAESLGITPMAFGTWFMPFHEDRYVHPYAADDPPGETADPAA
;
A
#
# COMPACT_ATOMS: atom_id res chain seq x y z
N MET A 1 12.35 -27.65 9.52
CA MET A 1 13.10 -26.46 9.09
C MET A 1 12.79 -26.32 7.64
N THR A 2 12.29 -25.16 7.22
CA THR A 2 11.88 -24.96 5.83
C THR A 2 13.10 -24.75 4.95
N TYR A 3 13.20 -25.54 3.89
CA TYR A 3 14.22 -25.44 2.86
C TYR A 3 13.56 -25.15 1.51
N VAL A 4 14.25 -24.36 0.69
CA VAL A 4 13.90 -24.16 -0.72
C VAL A 4 14.90 -24.92 -1.56
N VAL A 5 14.45 -26.01 -2.17
CA VAL A 5 15.27 -26.85 -3.06
C VAL A 5 15.02 -26.40 -4.49
N THR A 6 16.08 -26.06 -5.22
CA THR A 6 16.00 -25.77 -6.66
C THR A 6 16.36 -27.04 -7.43
N VAL A 7 15.43 -27.51 -8.26
CA VAL A 7 15.62 -28.68 -9.11
C VAL A 7 15.64 -28.25 -10.57
N GLU A 8 16.68 -28.62 -11.31
CA GLU A 8 16.76 -28.36 -12.74
C GLU A 8 16.50 -29.66 -13.51
N THR A 9 15.49 -29.67 -14.37
CA THR A 9 15.12 -30.79 -15.23
C THR A 9 15.36 -30.45 -16.69
N HIS A 10 15.73 -31.44 -17.50
CA HIS A 10 16.03 -31.25 -18.92
C HIS A 10 15.32 -32.27 -19.79
N THR A 11 14.91 -31.81 -20.98
CA THR A 11 14.48 -32.71 -22.07
C THR A 11 15.64 -33.60 -22.53
N PRO A 12 15.36 -34.78 -23.12
CA PRO A 12 16.39 -35.66 -23.68
C PRO A 12 17.36 -34.94 -24.61
N GLU A 13 18.63 -35.35 -24.61
CA GLU A 13 19.63 -34.77 -25.49
C GLU A 13 19.25 -35.00 -26.97
N GLY A 14 19.13 -33.90 -27.73
CA GLY A 14 18.70 -33.93 -29.13
C GLY A 14 17.19 -33.88 -29.36
N ALA A 15 16.37 -33.77 -28.31
CA ALA A 15 14.95 -33.45 -28.45
C ALA A 15 14.76 -32.02 -29.03
N PRO A 16 13.68 -31.79 -29.80
CA PRO A 16 13.34 -30.44 -30.23
C PRO A 16 12.98 -29.58 -29.01
N GLU A 17 13.30 -28.28 -29.08
CA GLU A 17 12.91 -27.32 -28.04
C GLU A 17 11.39 -27.26 -27.88
N LEU A 18 10.94 -27.06 -26.65
CA LEU A 18 9.53 -26.94 -26.30
C LEU A 18 8.97 -25.61 -26.84
N ASP A 19 8.00 -25.71 -27.75
CA ASP A 19 7.21 -24.55 -28.16
C ASP A 19 6.24 -24.09 -27.04
N GLU A 20 5.54 -22.99 -27.27
CA GLU A 20 4.67 -22.38 -26.26
C GLU A 20 3.60 -23.33 -25.73
N LEU A 21 3.01 -24.16 -26.60
CA LEU A 21 1.96 -25.09 -26.22
C LEU A 21 2.54 -26.25 -25.41
N HIS A 22 3.70 -26.78 -25.83
CA HIS A 22 4.40 -27.82 -25.07
C HIS A 22 4.86 -27.32 -23.70
N ARG A 23 5.28 -26.06 -23.57
CA ARG A 23 5.66 -25.48 -22.26
C ARG A 23 4.46 -25.39 -21.31
N VAL A 24 3.30 -24.93 -21.78
CA VAL A 24 2.06 -24.92 -20.97
C VAL A 24 1.67 -26.33 -20.53
N GLY A 25 1.77 -27.32 -21.43
CA GLY A 25 1.49 -28.71 -21.11
C GLY A 25 2.46 -29.29 -20.07
N ALA A 26 3.76 -29.02 -20.20
CA ALA A 26 4.78 -29.45 -19.25
C ALA A 26 4.57 -28.82 -17.87
N THR A 27 4.23 -27.53 -17.79
CA THR A 27 3.88 -26.88 -16.51
C THR A 27 2.71 -27.57 -15.83
N ALA A 28 1.64 -27.87 -16.57
CA ALA A 28 0.45 -28.52 -16.02
C ALA A 28 0.75 -29.94 -15.52
N LEU A 29 1.53 -30.73 -16.28
CA LEU A 29 1.91 -32.09 -15.90
C LEU A 29 2.82 -32.12 -14.65
N LEU A 30 3.78 -31.20 -14.56
CA LEU A 30 4.68 -31.09 -13.41
C LEU A 30 3.91 -30.70 -12.15
N ARG A 31 3.07 -29.66 -12.22
CA ARG A 31 2.22 -29.24 -11.08
C ARG A 31 1.29 -30.36 -10.62
N GLN A 32 0.56 -30.96 -11.55
CA GLN A 32 -0.32 -32.10 -11.24
C GLN A 32 0.43 -33.27 -10.61
N GLY A 33 1.67 -33.52 -11.04
CA GLY A 33 2.51 -34.57 -10.48
C GLY A 33 2.86 -34.31 -9.01
N PHE A 34 3.26 -33.08 -8.68
CA PHE A 34 3.55 -32.67 -7.30
C PHE A 34 2.30 -32.59 -6.42
N ASP A 35 1.17 -32.12 -6.94
CA ASP A 35 -0.12 -32.11 -6.21
C ASP A 35 -0.59 -33.53 -5.83
N ALA A 36 -0.17 -34.55 -6.58
CA ALA A 36 -0.48 -35.95 -6.32
C ALA A 36 0.47 -36.62 -5.30
N VAL A 37 1.51 -35.92 -4.83
CA VAL A 37 2.44 -36.41 -3.81
C VAL A 37 1.78 -36.30 -2.44
N ALA A 38 1.41 -37.43 -1.86
CA ALA A 38 0.75 -37.50 -0.54
C ALA A 38 1.73 -37.31 0.65
N GLY A 39 3.03 -37.31 0.38
CA GLY A 39 4.12 -37.15 1.34
C GLY A 39 5.46 -37.54 0.71
N ILE A 40 6.56 -36.95 1.18
CA ILE A 40 7.90 -37.25 0.70
C ILE A 40 8.63 -38.03 1.79
N GLU A 41 9.00 -39.28 1.51
CA GLU A 41 9.78 -40.09 2.44
C GLU A 41 11.26 -39.99 2.05
N GLY A 42 12.09 -39.49 2.96
CA GLY A 42 13.54 -39.47 2.78
C GLY A 42 14.16 -40.88 2.88
N PRO A 43 15.42 -41.06 2.46
CA PRO A 43 16.10 -42.36 2.39
C PRO A 43 16.19 -43.11 3.73
N ASP A 44 16.18 -42.39 4.85
CA ASP A 44 16.19 -42.96 6.20
C ASP A 44 14.79 -43.25 6.78
N GLY A 45 13.73 -43.15 5.96
CA GLY A 45 12.33 -43.28 6.40
C GLY A 45 11.86 -42.10 7.25
N THR A 46 12.51 -40.94 7.08
CA THR A 46 12.12 -39.69 7.74
C THR A 46 11.20 -38.91 6.82
N ASP A 47 10.04 -38.52 7.33
CA ASP A 47 9.08 -37.74 6.57
C ASP A 47 9.62 -36.32 6.29
N VAL A 48 9.44 -35.89 5.05
CA VAL A 48 9.68 -34.53 4.56
C VAL A 48 8.34 -33.97 4.11
N ASP A 49 7.93 -32.88 4.75
CA ASP A 49 6.64 -32.26 4.47
C ASP A 49 6.77 -31.33 3.27
N LEU A 50 6.01 -31.58 2.21
CA LEU A 50 5.93 -30.68 1.05
C LEU A 50 5.00 -29.52 1.38
N ILE A 51 5.50 -28.29 1.25
CA ILE A 51 4.74 -27.06 1.53
C ILE A 51 4.19 -26.48 0.24
N ASP A 52 5.05 -26.27 -0.76
CA ASP A 52 4.68 -25.65 -2.04
C ASP A 52 5.67 -26.04 -3.15
N THR A 53 5.27 -25.86 -4.42
CA THR A 53 6.10 -26.10 -5.60
C THR A 53 5.83 -25.06 -6.69
N LEU A 54 6.85 -24.25 -7.00
CA LEU A 54 6.84 -23.34 -8.14
C LEU A 54 7.51 -24.02 -9.33
N VAL A 55 6.91 -23.89 -10.52
CA VAL A 55 7.38 -24.51 -11.76
C VAL A 55 7.55 -23.46 -12.85
N GLU A 56 8.77 -23.31 -13.34
CA GLU A 56 9.09 -22.49 -14.51
C GLU A 56 9.63 -23.35 -15.64
N VAL A 57 8.91 -23.39 -16.78
CA VAL A 57 9.31 -24.21 -17.94
C VAL A 57 9.97 -23.32 -18.98
N HIS A 58 11.15 -23.74 -19.44
CA HIS A 58 11.93 -23.09 -20.50
C HIS A 58 12.07 -24.01 -21.72
N PRO A 59 12.58 -23.54 -22.87
CA PRO A 59 12.61 -24.34 -24.11
C PRO A 59 13.35 -25.70 -24.03
N SER A 60 14.22 -25.91 -23.04
CA SER A 60 15.03 -27.12 -22.90
C SER A 60 14.74 -27.95 -21.65
N GLY A 61 13.70 -27.60 -20.87
CA GLY A 61 13.47 -28.22 -19.57
C GLY A 61 12.62 -27.37 -18.63
N ALA A 62 12.76 -27.59 -17.33
CA ALA A 62 12.07 -26.83 -16.31
C ALA A 62 12.94 -26.65 -15.05
N VAL A 63 12.76 -25.51 -14.39
CA VAL A 63 13.31 -25.23 -13.06
C VAL A 63 12.14 -25.31 -12.08
N LEU A 64 12.32 -26.10 -11.02
CA LEU A 64 11.36 -26.24 -9.94
C LEU A 64 11.96 -25.61 -8.68
N GLN A 65 11.16 -24.83 -7.95
CA GLN A 65 11.48 -24.41 -6.59
C GLN A 65 10.50 -25.11 -5.65
N VAL A 66 11.03 -26.05 -4.87
CA VAL A 66 10.23 -26.90 -3.99
C VAL A 66 10.49 -26.50 -2.55
N PHE A 67 9.43 -26.13 -1.85
CA PHE A 67 9.45 -25.72 -0.46
C PHE A 67 9.13 -26.93 0.40
N VAL A 68 10.05 -27.33 1.26
CA VAL A 68 9.88 -28.52 2.11
C VAL A 68 10.28 -28.25 3.54
N ASP A 69 9.61 -28.90 4.48
CA ASP A 69 10.03 -28.98 5.86
C ASP A 69 10.82 -30.27 6.08
N ALA A 70 12.10 -30.12 6.39
CA ALA A 70 13.00 -31.25 6.65
C ALA A 70 13.82 -31.03 7.93
N THR A 71 14.47 -32.10 8.38
CA THR A 71 15.37 -32.06 9.55
C THR A 71 16.80 -31.65 9.17
N SER A 72 17.18 -31.77 7.90
CA SER A 72 18.47 -31.33 7.37
C SER A 72 18.38 -30.90 5.90
N LEU A 73 19.36 -30.12 5.45
CA LEU A 73 19.49 -29.70 4.05
C LEU A 73 19.72 -30.89 3.11
N GLU A 74 20.63 -31.80 3.49
CA GLU A 74 20.94 -33.00 2.70
C GLU A 74 19.68 -33.86 2.49
N LEU A 75 18.87 -34.00 3.55
CA LEU A 75 17.59 -34.70 3.49
C LEU A 75 16.60 -34.00 2.56
N ALA A 76 16.52 -32.66 2.60
CA ALA A 76 15.66 -31.90 1.71
C ALA A 76 16.06 -32.06 0.22
N GLU A 77 17.36 -31.92 -0.10
CA GLU A 77 17.89 -32.05 -1.46
C GLU A 77 17.63 -33.43 -2.06
N GLU A 78 17.94 -34.48 -1.29
CA GLU A 78 17.79 -35.88 -1.74
C GLU A 78 16.32 -36.27 -1.87
N ALA A 79 15.49 -35.93 -0.88
CA ALA A 79 14.06 -36.24 -0.89
C ALA A 79 13.33 -35.54 -2.05
N VAL A 80 13.59 -34.25 -2.27
CA VAL A 80 13.01 -33.50 -3.39
C VAL A 80 13.53 -33.99 -4.74
N GLY A 81 14.82 -34.32 -4.85
CA GLY A 81 15.39 -34.90 -6.05
C GLY A 81 14.69 -36.20 -6.44
N SER A 82 14.55 -37.11 -5.47
CA SER A 82 13.87 -38.40 -5.65
C SER A 82 12.39 -38.23 -6.03
N VAL A 83 11.67 -37.31 -5.37
CA VAL A 83 10.25 -37.08 -5.71
C VAL A 83 10.09 -36.47 -7.10
N THR A 84 11.03 -35.61 -7.52
CA THR A 84 11.00 -35.04 -8.86
C THR A 84 11.20 -36.13 -9.92
N GLU A 85 12.14 -37.05 -9.71
CA GLU A 85 12.33 -38.20 -10.61
C GLU A 85 11.06 -39.06 -10.69
N GLU A 86 10.42 -39.34 -9.56
CA GLU A 86 9.17 -40.10 -9.53
C GLU A 86 8.02 -39.39 -10.27
N VAL A 87 7.90 -38.07 -10.10
CA VAL A 87 6.91 -37.25 -10.82
C VAL A 87 7.13 -37.32 -12.33
N LEU A 88 8.38 -37.26 -12.79
CA LEU A 88 8.71 -37.38 -14.21
C LEU A 88 8.37 -38.78 -14.73
N GLU A 89 8.72 -39.84 -14.01
CA GLU A 89 8.47 -41.24 -14.40
C GLU A 89 6.96 -41.59 -14.47
N ARG A 90 6.15 -41.00 -13.59
CA ARG A 90 4.69 -41.23 -13.58
C ARG A 90 3.97 -40.60 -14.78
N SER A 91 4.61 -39.66 -15.47
CA SER A 91 4.05 -39.00 -16.64
C SER A 91 4.60 -39.62 -17.93
N GLU A 92 3.73 -40.26 -18.73
CA GLU A 92 4.14 -40.83 -20.04
C GLU A 92 4.79 -39.80 -20.97
N LEU A 93 4.49 -38.52 -20.80
CA LEU A 93 5.01 -37.43 -21.63
C LEU A 93 6.32 -36.82 -21.12
N LEU A 94 6.66 -37.04 -19.84
CA LEU A 94 7.86 -36.49 -19.21
C LEU A 94 8.86 -37.58 -18.79
N ALA A 95 8.53 -38.86 -18.94
CA ALA A 95 9.34 -39.99 -18.46
C ALA A 95 10.78 -40.03 -19.01
N ASP A 96 11.06 -39.39 -20.15
CA ASP A 96 12.41 -39.31 -20.72
C ASP A 96 13.21 -38.07 -20.22
N TRP A 97 12.60 -37.19 -19.43
CA TRP A 97 13.29 -36.04 -18.84
C TRP A 97 14.19 -36.47 -17.70
N VAL A 98 15.27 -35.72 -17.47
CA VAL A 98 16.26 -36.02 -16.44
C VAL A 98 16.44 -34.87 -15.47
N VAL A 99 16.57 -35.19 -14.18
CA VAL A 99 17.04 -34.24 -13.16
C VAL A 99 18.54 -34.04 -13.34
N ARG A 100 18.98 -32.79 -13.51
CA ARG A 100 20.40 -32.42 -13.66
C ARG A 100 21.04 -31.97 -12.37
N SER A 101 20.28 -31.29 -11.53
CA SER A 101 20.71 -30.84 -10.21
C SER A 101 19.50 -30.75 -9.30
N SER A 102 19.71 -31.07 -8.03
CA SER A 102 18.79 -30.83 -6.92
C SER A 102 19.65 -30.25 -5.81
N GLU A 103 19.58 -28.93 -5.65
CA GLU A 103 20.44 -28.20 -4.73
C GLU A 103 19.59 -27.21 -3.93
N VAL A 104 19.73 -27.22 -2.61
CA VAL A 104 19.30 -26.14 -1.75
C VAL A 104 20.29 -25.01 -2.01
N LYS A 105 19.86 -24.06 -2.84
CA LYS A 105 20.55 -22.80 -3.01
C LYS A 105 20.36 -21.97 -1.74
N LEU A 106 21.10 -22.33 -0.68
CA LEU A 106 21.43 -21.38 0.36
C LEU A 106 22.16 -20.24 -0.36
N HIS A 107 21.66 -19.03 -0.22
CA HIS A 107 22.45 -17.83 -0.48
C HIS A 107 23.56 -17.72 0.58
N THR A 108 24.38 -18.77 0.80
CA THR A 108 25.25 -18.94 1.96
C THR A 108 26.36 -17.91 2.01
N ASP A 109 26.83 -17.41 0.87
CA ASP A 109 27.83 -16.35 0.85
C ASP A 109 27.22 -15.02 1.32
N ARG A 110 26.01 -14.68 0.87
CA ARG A 110 25.28 -13.48 1.34
C ARG A 110 24.72 -13.65 2.75
N ALA A 111 24.30 -14.85 3.12
CA ALA A 111 23.78 -15.16 4.44
C ALA A 111 24.91 -15.17 5.48
N ARG A 112 26.11 -15.67 5.15
CA ARG A 112 27.30 -15.60 6.03
C ARG A 112 27.80 -14.17 6.16
N GLU A 113 27.84 -13.41 5.07
CA GLU A 113 28.18 -11.98 5.09
C GLU A 113 27.14 -11.16 5.88
N SER A 114 25.85 -11.55 5.82
CA SER A 114 24.76 -10.97 6.62
C SER A 114 24.78 -11.40 8.08
N LEU A 115 25.19 -12.63 8.41
CA LEU A 115 25.32 -13.14 9.78
C LEU A 115 26.54 -12.54 10.50
N GLU A 116 27.67 -12.42 9.79
CA GLU A 116 28.88 -11.73 10.29
C GLU A 116 28.61 -10.23 10.50
N ALA A 117 27.75 -9.61 9.68
CA ALA A 117 27.27 -8.25 9.89
C ALA A 117 26.24 -8.15 11.05
N ALA A 118 25.44 -9.19 11.29
CA ALA A 118 24.44 -9.24 12.35
C ALA A 118 25.01 -9.50 13.75
N GLU A 119 26.24 -10.01 13.87
CA GLU A 119 26.99 -10.15 15.14
C GLU A 119 28.12 -9.12 15.30
N GLY A 120 28.37 -8.30 14.29
CA GLY A 120 29.37 -7.23 14.29
C GLY A 120 28.95 -5.99 15.09
N PRO A 121 29.79 -4.95 15.17
CA PRO A 121 29.46 -3.68 15.85
C PRO A 121 28.19 -2.99 15.30
N ASP A 122 27.71 -3.41 14.13
CA ASP A 122 26.50 -2.95 13.46
C ASP A 122 25.25 -3.83 13.72
N ALA A 123 25.38 -4.87 14.55
CA ALA A 123 24.30 -5.77 14.96
C ALA A 123 23.06 -5.00 15.47
N PRO A 124 21.85 -5.25 14.93
CA PRO A 124 20.64 -4.52 15.29
C PRO A 124 20.36 -4.67 16.79
N PRO A 125 19.97 -3.59 17.49
CA PRO A 125 19.72 -3.64 18.93
C PRO A 125 18.61 -4.66 19.21
N SER A 126 18.73 -5.39 20.32
CA SER A 126 17.70 -6.33 20.77
C SER A 126 16.42 -5.63 21.25
N ASP A 127 16.49 -4.33 21.46
CA ASP A 127 15.37 -3.47 21.78
C ASP A 127 14.56 -3.10 20.53
N LEU A 128 13.25 -3.36 20.56
CA LEU A 128 12.32 -3.16 19.44
C LEU A 128 12.20 -1.69 19.03
N GLU A 129 12.29 -0.76 19.98
CA GLU A 129 12.21 0.67 19.71
C GLU A 129 13.48 1.17 19.00
N ALA A 130 14.65 0.72 19.48
CA ALA A 130 15.92 0.95 18.81
C ALA A 130 16.05 0.21 17.44
N ARG A 131 15.33 -0.91 17.25
CA ARG A 131 15.20 -1.62 15.96
C ARG A 131 14.36 -0.83 14.96
N ARG A 132 13.23 -0.25 15.40
CA ARG A 132 12.40 0.66 14.59
C ARG A 132 13.20 1.87 14.14
N ALA A 133 13.92 2.52 15.06
CA ALA A 133 14.78 3.66 14.73
C ALA A 133 15.87 3.32 13.70
N ARG A 134 16.43 2.10 13.77
CA ARG A 134 17.46 1.63 12.83
C ARG A 134 16.88 1.17 11.48
N HIS A 135 15.63 0.70 11.43
CA HIS A 135 14.92 0.42 10.18
C HIS A 135 14.54 1.69 9.42
N THR A 136 14.10 2.74 10.11
CA THR A 136 13.89 4.08 9.52
C THR A 136 15.22 4.64 8.98
N ALA A 137 16.32 4.45 9.70
CA ALA A 137 17.66 4.82 9.20
C ALA A 137 18.17 3.94 8.04
N GLY A 138 17.76 2.67 7.98
CA GLY A 138 18.11 1.73 6.90
C GLY A 138 17.37 2.02 5.59
N ALA A 139 16.11 2.44 5.67
CA ALA A 139 15.33 2.97 4.55
C ALA A 139 16.00 4.24 3.98
N ALA A 140 16.46 5.14 4.84
CA ALA A 140 17.27 6.30 4.44
C ALA A 140 18.58 5.89 3.73
N SER A 141 19.24 4.80 4.14
CA SER A 141 20.45 4.28 3.49
C SER A 141 20.22 3.58 2.13
N ALA A 142 19.02 3.04 1.91
CA ALA A 142 18.59 2.49 0.63
C ALA A 142 18.22 3.62 -0.35
N ALA A 143 17.63 4.70 0.16
CA ALA A 143 17.45 5.95 -0.56
C ALA A 143 18.80 6.64 -0.91
N GLU A 144 19.81 6.61 -0.02
CA GLU A 144 21.18 7.04 -0.34
C GLU A 144 21.84 6.20 -1.45
N ARG A 145 21.47 4.92 -1.61
CA ARG A 145 21.95 4.06 -2.71
C ARG A 145 21.15 4.21 -4.00
N ALA A 146 19.89 4.67 -3.93
CA ALA A 146 19.09 5.11 -5.07
C ALA A 146 19.48 6.52 -5.55
N ALA A 147 20.24 7.27 -4.74
CA ALA A 147 20.78 8.61 -5.04
C ALA A 147 21.89 8.62 -6.11
N ASP A 148 21.92 7.65 -7.03
CA ASP A 148 22.67 7.76 -8.28
C ASP A 148 21.80 8.49 -9.33
N GLY A 149 21.64 9.80 -9.15
CA GLY A 149 21.34 10.75 -10.23
C GLY A 149 19.89 11.17 -10.48
N THR A 150 18.89 10.75 -9.69
CA THR A 150 17.48 11.18 -9.90
C THR A 150 17.07 12.28 -8.92
N ASP A 151 16.73 13.46 -9.44
CA ASP A 151 16.11 14.54 -8.63
C ASP A 151 14.65 14.17 -8.34
N HIS A 152 14.43 13.42 -7.25
CA HIS A 152 13.10 12.97 -6.81
C HIS A 152 12.14 14.15 -6.61
N ARG A 153 12.63 15.28 -6.11
CA ARG A 153 11.83 16.49 -5.91
C ARG A 153 11.29 17.01 -7.24
N ALA A 154 12.14 17.13 -8.25
CA ALA A 154 11.71 17.50 -9.59
C ALA A 154 10.73 16.47 -10.18
N GLY A 155 10.93 15.18 -9.89
CA GLY A 155 10.04 14.09 -10.26
C GLY A 155 8.61 14.28 -9.74
N PHE A 156 8.44 14.43 -8.42
CA PHE A 156 7.11 14.67 -7.83
C PHE A 156 6.47 15.96 -8.35
N ARG A 157 7.23 17.04 -8.47
CA ARG A 157 6.70 18.30 -9.00
C ARG A 157 6.20 18.15 -10.44
N ALA A 158 6.86 17.34 -11.26
CA ALA A 158 6.43 17.09 -12.64
C ALA A 158 5.10 16.30 -12.72
N THR A 159 4.79 15.47 -11.72
CA THR A 159 3.55 14.69 -11.68
C THR A 159 2.39 15.42 -10.98
N ALA A 160 2.66 16.49 -10.22
CA ALA A 160 1.66 17.27 -9.49
C ALA A 160 0.42 17.64 -10.34
N GLY A 161 0.62 18.06 -11.59
CA GLY A 161 -0.47 18.44 -12.50
C GLY A 161 -1.38 17.28 -12.94
N ARG A 162 -1.07 16.02 -12.59
CA ARG A 162 -1.96 14.88 -12.77
C ARG A 162 -3.11 14.89 -11.77
N LEU A 163 -2.96 15.56 -10.62
CA LEU A 163 -3.99 15.66 -9.59
C LEU A 163 -5.03 16.76 -9.94
N ARG A 164 -5.76 16.57 -11.04
CA ARG A 164 -6.56 17.62 -11.69
C ARG A 164 -7.74 18.14 -10.88
N ALA A 165 -8.21 17.39 -9.89
CA ALA A 165 -9.32 17.83 -9.04
C ALA A 165 -8.93 18.93 -8.04
N PHE A 166 -7.63 19.17 -7.83
CA PHE A 166 -7.14 20.03 -6.77
C PHE A 166 -6.18 21.09 -7.32
N GLY A 167 -6.46 22.35 -7.02
CA GLY A 167 -5.55 23.46 -7.29
C GLY A 167 -4.51 23.63 -6.18
N PRO A 168 -3.50 24.50 -6.37
CA PRO A 168 -2.50 24.79 -5.34
C PRO A 168 -3.12 25.31 -4.01
N ASP A 169 -4.28 25.95 -4.08
CA ASP A 169 -5.03 26.44 -2.93
C ASP A 169 -5.53 25.32 -2.00
N ALA A 170 -5.84 24.14 -2.56
CA ALA A 170 -6.19 22.94 -1.77
C ALA A 170 -5.03 22.47 -0.89
N PHE A 171 -3.80 22.88 -1.20
CA PHE A 171 -2.58 22.61 -0.43
C PHE A 171 -2.11 23.83 0.37
N GLY A 172 -2.94 24.87 0.52
CA GLY A 172 -2.62 26.02 1.35
C GLY A 172 -1.79 27.13 0.68
N VAL A 173 -1.61 27.06 -0.65
CA VAL A 173 -0.99 28.16 -1.40
C VAL A 173 -1.96 29.33 -1.48
N ARG A 174 -1.61 30.45 -0.86
CA ARG A 174 -2.38 31.70 -1.00
C ARG A 174 -2.08 32.31 -2.35
N LEU A 175 -3.06 32.29 -3.25
CA LEU A 175 -2.99 33.11 -4.45
C LEU A 175 -2.97 34.59 -4.03
N PRO A 176 -2.13 35.44 -4.64
CA PRO A 176 -2.18 36.87 -4.39
C PRO A 176 -3.58 37.34 -4.77
N GLU A 177 -4.31 37.93 -3.82
CA GLU A 177 -5.62 38.52 -4.12
C GLU A 177 -5.45 39.44 -5.33
N GLN A 178 -6.19 39.16 -6.40
CA GLN A 178 -6.31 40.09 -7.51
C GLN A 178 -7.02 41.33 -6.97
N GLY A 179 -6.23 42.28 -6.44
CA GLY A 179 -6.73 43.57 -6.03
C GLY A 179 -7.52 44.21 -7.17
N PRO A 180 -8.58 44.98 -6.87
CA PRO A 180 -9.48 45.47 -7.88
C PRO A 180 -8.68 46.19 -8.96
N ALA A 181 -8.90 45.80 -10.21
CA ALA A 181 -8.34 46.45 -11.38
C ALA A 181 -8.40 47.96 -11.16
N ARG A 182 -7.25 48.63 -11.20
CA ARG A 182 -7.14 50.09 -11.10
C ARG A 182 -8.01 50.69 -12.19
N GLY A 183 -9.26 50.98 -11.82
CA GLY A 183 -10.21 51.76 -12.58
C GLY A 183 -9.57 53.12 -12.83
N GLU A 184 -9.74 53.54 -14.07
CA GLU A 184 -9.24 54.77 -14.65
C GLU A 184 -9.48 55.96 -13.71
N ALA A 185 -8.41 56.72 -13.48
CA ALA A 185 -8.48 58.01 -12.83
C ALA A 185 -9.21 58.97 -13.78
N ASP A 186 -10.46 59.29 -13.47
CA ASP A 186 -11.10 60.52 -13.95
C ASP A 186 -11.31 61.50 -12.80
N ALA A 187 -10.98 62.75 -13.10
CA ALA A 187 -10.81 63.85 -12.19
C ALA A 187 -12.14 64.53 -11.86
N GLY A 188 -12.34 64.91 -10.59
CA GLY A 188 -13.48 65.75 -10.22
C GLY A 188 -13.64 65.99 -8.72
N ALA A 189 -12.82 66.86 -8.13
CA ALA A 189 -13.03 67.45 -6.80
C ALA A 189 -14.08 68.60 -6.86
N PRO A 190 -14.45 69.28 -5.75
CA PRO A 190 -14.73 68.87 -4.35
C PRO A 190 -16.02 69.53 -3.78
N ARG A 191 -16.40 69.19 -2.53
CA ARG A 191 -17.13 70.00 -1.50
C ARG A 191 -17.48 69.06 -0.33
N GLY A 192 -17.33 69.32 0.97
CA GLY A 192 -16.83 70.45 1.76
C GLY A 192 -17.29 70.24 3.23
N GLY A 193 -16.45 70.60 4.22
CA GLY A 193 -16.78 70.84 5.65
C GLY A 193 -17.04 69.59 6.53
N THR A 194 -16.68 69.51 7.81
CA THR A 194 -16.07 70.41 8.80
C THR A 194 -15.63 69.58 10.02
N ALA A 195 -14.36 69.71 10.40
CA ALA A 195 -13.85 69.95 11.75
C ALA A 195 -14.64 69.45 13.00
N ALA A 196 -13.99 68.60 13.80
CA ALA A 196 -13.94 68.75 15.26
C ALA A 196 -12.62 68.17 15.79
N VAL A 197 -12.01 68.95 16.67
CA VAL A 197 -10.65 68.86 17.20
C VAL A 197 -10.75 68.41 18.65
N ALA A 198 -9.89 67.49 19.09
CA ALA A 198 -9.52 67.37 20.49
C ALA A 198 -8.12 66.74 20.58
N GLU A 199 -7.12 67.61 20.73
CA GLU A 199 -5.77 67.27 21.14
C GLU A 199 -5.74 66.95 22.65
N GLY A 200 -4.97 65.94 23.02
CA GLY A 200 -4.48 65.70 24.38
C GLY A 200 -3.06 65.12 24.28
N VAL A 201 -2.07 65.94 24.60
CA VAL A 201 -0.62 65.66 24.53
C VAL A 201 -0.11 65.13 25.87
N GLY A 202 0.80 64.15 25.85
CA GLY A 202 1.64 63.78 27.01
C GLY A 202 2.34 62.42 26.90
N GLU A 203 3.56 62.42 26.36
CA GLU A 203 4.52 61.32 26.10
C GLU A 203 5.11 60.64 27.38
N PRO A 204 6.23 59.86 27.32
CA PRO A 204 6.60 58.66 26.54
C PRO A 204 7.06 57.50 27.45
N GLY A 205 7.19 56.27 26.92
CA GLY A 205 8.01 55.25 27.60
C GLY A 205 7.78 53.79 27.25
N THR A 206 8.66 53.27 26.39
CA THR A 206 9.29 51.94 26.42
C THR A 206 8.44 50.67 26.30
N ASP A 207 8.58 50.04 25.13
CA ASP A 207 8.90 48.62 24.91
C ASP A 207 8.35 47.58 25.90
N ARG A 208 7.35 46.84 25.44
CA ARG A 208 7.35 45.37 25.29
C ARG A 208 5.99 44.95 24.72
N GLY A 209 5.78 45.29 23.46
CA GLY A 209 4.65 44.83 22.67
C GLY A 209 5.16 43.94 21.54
N GLY A 210 4.46 42.84 21.30
CA GLY A 210 4.71 41.96 20.17
C GLY A 210 5.19 40.59 20.59
N ALA A 211 4.35 39.84 21.32
CA ALA A 211 4.30 38.41 21.07
C ALA A 211 4.11 38.26 19.57
N ALA A 212 5.12 37.72 18.89
CA ALA A 212 5.07 37.42 17.48
C ALA A 212 3.83 36.57 17.26
N GLY A 213 2.79 37.19 16.71
CA GLY A 213 1.74 36.44 16.03
C GLY A 213 2.48 35.62 14.99
N SER A 214 2.41 34.30 15.14
CA SER A 214 2.81 33.37 14.10
C SER A 214 2.02 33.76 12.86
N ALA A 215 2.62 34.58 12.02
CA ALA A 215 2.15 34.81 10.68
C ALA A 215 2.29 33.45 10.02
N THR A 216 1.17 32.73 9.90
CA THR A 216 1.06 31.52 9.07
C THR A 216 1.60 31.90 7.69
N ALA A 217 2.88 31.66 7.45
CA ALA A 217 3.46 31.72 6.14
C ALA A 217 2.71 30.66 5.35
N GLY A 218 2.00 31.06 4.28
CA GLY A 218 1.27 30.11 3.46
C GLY A 218 2.21 29.05 2.92
N VAL A 219 1.69 27.86 2.64
CA VAL A 219 2.47 26.78 2.03
C VAL A 219 3.08 27.29 0.73
N SER A 220 4.35 26.98 0.50
CA SER A 220 5.03 27.39 -0.73
C SER A 220 4.45 26.65 -1.94
N PRO A 221 4.39 27.27 -3.14
CA PRO A 221 3.95 26.56 -4.34
C PRO A 221 4.74 25.29 -4.62
N GLU A 222 6.04 25.30 -4.32
CA GLU A 222 6.90 24.13 -4.51
C GLU A 222 6.57 22.99 -3.53
N SER A 223 6.34 23.29 -2.25
CA SER A 223 5.92 22.28 -1.28
C SER A 223 4.56 21.68 -1.63
N ALA A 224 3.64 22.50 -2.13
CA ALA A 224 2.35 22.05 -2.63
C ALA A 224 2.48 21.15 -3.87
N GLU A 225 3.36 21.48 -4.82
CA GLU A 225 3.67 20.65 -5.98
C GLU A 225 4.26 19.30 -5.56
N VAL A 226 5.19 19.28 -4.60
CA VAL A 226 5.78 18.03 -4.07
C VAL A 226 4.70 17.16 -3.40
N ALA A 227 3.88 17.75 -2.53
CA ALA A 227 2.78 17.04 -1.86
C ALA A 227 1.77 16.46 -2.85
N ALA A 228 1.32 17.25 -3.83
CA ALA A 228 0.40 16.80 -4.86
C ALA A 228 1.00 15.67 -5.72
N GLY A 229 2.29 15.79 -6.10
CA GLY A 229 3.01 14.74 -6.80
C GLY A 229 3.14 13.45 -6.01
N ALA A 230 3.38 13.56 -4.70
CA ALA A 230 3.48 12.42 -3.80
C ALA A 230 2.16 11.67 -3.68
N ILE A 231 1.02 12.36 -3.63
CA ILE A 231 -0.31 11.73 -3.65
C ILE A 231 -0.52 10.93 -4.94
N VAL A 232 -0.08 11.46 -6.09
CA VAL A 232 -0.18 10.75 -7.38
C VAL A 232 0.67 9.48 -7.37
N HIS A 233 1.89 9.55 -6.84
CA HIS A 233 2.77 8.39 -6.74
C HIS A 233 2.25 7.36 -5.72
N ALA A 234 1.81 7.81 -4.56
CA ALA A 234 1.21 6.96 -3.53
C ALA A 234 -0.05 6.25 -4.05
N ALA A 235 -0.81 6.87 -4.95
CA ALA A 235 -1.97 6.24 -5.58
C ALA A 235 -1.57 5.07 -6.49
N GLU A 236 -0.42 5.16 -7.16
CA GLU A 236 0.11 4.06 -8.00
C GLU A 236 0.53 2.90 -7.10
N LEU A 237 1.31 3.17 -6.04
CA LEU A 237 1.73 2.14 -5.08
C LEU A 237 0.55 1.48 -4.35
N LEU A 238 -0.35 2.29 -3.80
CA LEU A 238 -1.54 1.81 -3.07
C LEU A 238 -2.38 0.86 -3.91
N VAL A 239 -2.54 1.13 -5.21
CA VAL A 239 -3.32 0.26 -6.10
C VAL A 239 -2.60 -1.05 -6.34
N ASP A 240 -1.29 -1.02 -6.62
CA ASP A 240 -0.49 -2.23 -6.84
C ASP A 240 -0.43 -3.11 -5.57
N GLU A 241 -0.19 -2.50 -4.41
CA GLU A 241 -0.14 -3.17 -3.11
C GLU A 241 -1.52 -3.76 -2.71
N LEU A 242 -2.62 -3.09 -3.06
CA LEU A 242 -3.97 -3.65 -2.88
C LEU A 242 -4.29 -4.80 -3.85
N PHE A 243 -3.67 -4.85 -5.03
CA PHE A 243 -3.78 -6.03 -5.91
C PHE A 243 -3.10 -7.24 -5.27
N ASP A 244 -1.92 -7.04 -4.71
CA ASP A 244 -1.18 -8.08 -3.99
C ASP A 244 -1.99 -8.59 -2.78
N ASP A 245 -2.57 -7.69 -1.98
CA ASP A 245 -3.43 -8.06 -0.85
C ASP A 245 -4.64 -8.91 -1.29
N VAL A 246 -5.27 -8.57 -2.41
CA VAL A 246 -6.38 -9.37 -2.97
C VAL A 246 -5.90 -10.76 -3.38
N GLN A 247 -4.72 -10.85 -4.00
CA GLN A 247 -4.17 -12.12 -4.46
C GLN A 247 -3.83 -13.03 -3.28
N VAL A 248 -3.17 -12.49 -2.26
CA VAL A 248 -2.82 -13.23 -1.04
C VAL A 248 -4.06 -13.82 -0.37
N LEU A 249 -5.10 -12.99 -0.16
CA LEU A 249 -6.34 -13.47 0.46
C LEU A 249 -7.09 -14.50 -0.40
N ALA A 250 -7.02 -14.38 -1.73
CA ALA A 250 -7.62 -15.35 -2.66
C ALA A 250 -6.88 -16.69 -2.66
N GLU A 251 -5.54 -16.66 -2.60
CA GLU A 251 -4.69 -17.86 -2.60
C GLU A 251 -4.82 -18.65 -1.30
N GLU A 252 -4.93 -17.94 -0.17
CA GLU A 252 -5.06 -18.56 1.16
C GLU A 252 -6.49 -18.93 1.54
N ASP A 253 -7.51 -18.49 0.78
CA ASP A 253 -8.94 -18.60 1.12
C ASP A 253 -9.20 -18.13 2.58
N ALA A 254 -8.60 -17.00 2.94
CA ALA A 254 -8.55 -16.48 4.29
C ALA A 254 -9.07 -15.04 4.38
N ASN A 255 -9.31 -14.57 5.61
CA ASN A 255 -9.49 -13.16 5.92
C ASN A 255 -8.21 -12.59 6.55
N ALA A 256 -8.09 -11.28 6.63
CA ALA A 256 -6.89 -10.60 7.13
C ALA A 256 -6.47 -11.02 8.55
N ALA A 257 -7.38 -11.51 9.40
CA ALA A 257 -7.02 -12.00 10.74
C ALA A 257 -6.45 -13.42 10.75
N ALA A 258 -6.76 -14.23 9.73
CA ALA A 258 -6.32 -15.62 9.60
C ALA A 258 -5.24 -15.82 8.53
N CYS A 259 -4.99 -14.80 7.70
CA CYS A 259 -3.96 -14.76 6.67
C CYS A 259 -2.56 -14.95 7.30
N GLU A 260 -1.78 -15.88 6.76
CA GLU A 260 -0.37 -16.11 7.13
C GLU A 260 0.57 -15.26 6.26
N GLY A 261 0.16 -14.94 5.04
CA GLY A 261 0.84 -14.04 4.11
C GLY A 261 0.91 -12.59 4.57
N HIS A 262 1.80 -11.83 3.94
CA HIS A 262 1.95 -10.40 4.22
C HIS A 262 0.86 -9.60 3.50
N LEU A 263 0.10 -8.81 4.25
CA LEU A 263 -0.82 -7.80 3.72
C LEU A 263 -0.20 -6.42 3.89
N TRP A 264 -0.14 -5.66 2.79
CA TRP A 264 0.42 -4.32 2.70
C TRP A 264 -0.47 -3.26 3.35
N HIS A 265 -1.78 -3.31 3.09
CA HIS A 265 -2.70 -2.24 3.49
C HIS A 265 -3.90 -2.73 4.27
N LEU A 266 -4.39 -3.94 3.99
CA LEU A 266 -5.52 -4.50 4.75
C LEU A 266 -5.16 -4.74 6.22
N GLY A 267 -3.88 -4.93 6.54
CA GLY A 267 -3.38 -5.01 7.91
C GLY A 267 -3.43 -3.68 8.68
N ASP A 268 -3.46 -2.55 7.98
CA ASP A 268 -3.48 -1.18 8.55
C ASP A 268 -4.91 -0.61 8.65
N LEU A 269 -5.91 -1.38 8.25
CA LEU A 269 -7.32 -1.06 8.48
C LEU A 269 -7.70 -1.28 9.95
N PRO A 270 -8.85 -0.74 10.41
CA PRO A 270 -9.30 -0.92 11.79
C PRO A 270 -9.26 -2.39 12.25
N PRO A 271 -8.42 -2.76 13.24
CA PRO A 271 -8.09 -4.16 13.50
C PRO A 271 -9.28 -4.98 14.04
N ARG A 272 -10.26 -4.32 14.67
CA ARG A 272 -11.47 -4.97 15.20
C ARG A 272 -12.31 -5.68 14.13
N TYR A 273 -12.19 -5.27 12.87
CA TYR A 273 -12.92 -5.83 11.74
C TYR A 273 -12.06 -6.78 10.88
N ALA A 274 -10.84 -7.15 11.32
CA ALA A 274 -9.92 -7.98 10.54
C ALA A 274 -10.50 -9.33 10.07
N LEU A 275 -11.41 -9.93 10.85
CA LEU A 275 -12.13 -11.15 10.48
C LEU A 275 -13.09 -10.97 9.28
N GLN A 276 -13.43 -9.72 8.95
CA GLN A 276 -14.39 -9.35 7.91
C GLN A 276 -13.69 -8.86 6.64
N TYR A 277 -12.36 -8.69 6.67
CA TYR A 277 -11.54 -8.35 5.52
C TYR A 277 -11.16 -9.62 4.75
N ASP A 278 -12.13 -10.20 4.06
CA ASP A 278 -11.93 -11.32 3.15
C ASP A 278 -11.53 -10.85 1.73
N GLU A 279 -11.23 -11.79 0.83
CA GLU A 279 -10.93 -11.50 -0.59
C GLU A 279 -11.98 -10.58 -1.22
N ARG A 280 -13.26 -10.77 -0.87
CA ARG A 280 -14.37 -10.00 -1.43
C ARG A 280 -14.34 -8.56 -0.95
N PHE A 281 -14.12 -8.33 0.34
CA PHE A 281 -13.88 -7.02 0.91
C PHE A 281 -12.69 -6.35 0.22
N ALA A 282 -11.57 -7.06 0.08
CA ALA A 282 -10.36 -6.56 -0.55
C ALA A 282 -10.61 -6.09 -1.99
N ARG A 283 -11.33 -6.87 -2.80
CA ARG A 283 -11.71 -6.48 -4.17
C ARG A 283 -12.58 -5.22 -4.19
N ARG A 284 -13.53 -5.08 -3.28
CA ARG A 284 -14.37 -3.87 -3.16
C ARG A 284 -13.55 -2.65 -2.73
N PHE A 285 -12.61 -2.85 -1.81
CA PHE A 285 -11.73 -1.81 -1.30
C PHE A 285 -10.74 -1.34 -2.38
N LEU A 286 -10.13 -2.25 -3.13
CA LEU A 286 -9.32 -1.95 -4.31
C LEU A 286 -10.09 -1.14 -5.35
N VAL A 287 -11.31 -1.56 -5.72
CA VAL A 287 -12.13 -0.80 -6.67
C VAL A 287 -12.50 0.58 -6.13
N THR A 288 -12.70 0.71 -4.82
CA THR A 288 -12.90 2.00 -4.16
C THR A 288 -11.66 2.89 -4.30
N ALA A 289 -10.46 2.34 -4.08
CA ALA A 289 -9.20 3.05 -4.28
C ALA A 289 -9.00 3.52 -5.71
N VAL A 290 -9.21 2.64 -6.70
CA VAL A 290 -9.13 2.98 -8.12
C VAL A 290 -10.14 4.06 -8.51
N ALA A 291 -11.38 3.95 -8.04
CA ALA A 291 -12.43 4.93 -8.34
C ALA A 291 -12.13 6.31 -7.71
N LEU A 292 -11.66 6.35 -6.46
CA LEU A 292 -11.29 7.60 -5.78
C LEU A 292 -10.12 8.30 -6.48
N THR A 293 -9.03 7.57 -6.72
CA THR A 293 -7.81 8.10 -7.34
C THR A 293 -8.02 8.50 -8.81
N THR A 294 -8.92 7.81 -9.53
CA THR A 294 -9.37 8.25 -10.85
C THR A 294 -10.06 9.61 -10.78
N ARG A 295 -10.99 9.80 -9.83
CA ARG A 295 -11.69 11.09 -9.66
C ARG A 295 -10.74 12.23 -9.26
N PHE A 296 -9.70 11.92 -8.50
CA PHE A 296 -8.64 12.87 -8.16
C PHE A 296 -7.86 13.32 -9.41
N THR A 297 -7.62 12.40 -10.34
CA THR A 297 -6.75 12.64 -11.51
C THR A 297 -7.49 13.10 -12.76
N ASP A 298 -8.78 12.79 -12.91
CA ASP A 298 -9.60 13.24 -14.04
C ASP A 298 -10.26 14.61 -13.81
N GLY A 299 -10.30 15.08 -12.55
CA GLY A 299 -10.91 16.35 -12.14
C GLY A 299 -12.39 16.25 -11.76
N GLY A 300 -12.94 15.03 -11.69
CA GLY A 300 -14.33 14.74 -11.35
C GLY A 300 -14.61 14.64 -9.85
N PHE A 301 -13.58 14.66 -9.00
CA PHE A 301 -13.77 14.63 -7.55
C PHE A 301 -14.56 15.84 -7.07
N ARG A 302 -15.49 15.58 -6.14
CA ARG A 302 -16.27 16.61 -5.46
C ARG A 302 -16.13 16.46 -3.96
N ARG A 303 -16.46 15.27 -3.46
CA ARG A 303 -16.50 14.89 -2.05
C ARG A 303 -16.29 13.38 -1.93
N LEU A 304 -15.88 12.93 -0.74
CA LEU A 304 -15.84 11.52 -0.38
C LEU A 304 -17.26 10.96 -0.31
N GLY A 305 -17.43 9.75 -0.81
CA GLY A 305 -18.73 9.11 -1.03
C GLY A 305 -19.19 8.25 0.11
N CYS A 306 -18.26 7.56 0.79
CA CYS A 306 -18.52 6.57 1.83
C CYS A 306 -17.31 6.42 2.78
N VAL A 307 -17.46 5.64 3.85
CA VAL A 307 -16.38 5.39 4.84
C VAL A 307 -15.17 4.71 4.17
N ALA A 308 -15.41 3.78 3.24
CA ALA A 308 -14.31 3.12 2.53
C ALA A 308 -13.43 4.12 1.76
N GLU A 309 -14.00 5.18 1.16
CA GLU A 309 -13.20 6.24 0.54
C GLU A 309 -12.42 7.08 1.55
N GLN A 310 -12.95 7.29 2.76
CA GLN A 310 -12.21 7.94 3.85
C GLN A 310 -11.01 7.09 4.29
N LEU A 311 -11.20 5.78 4.45
CA LEU A 311 -10.12 4.85 4.79
C LEU A 311 -9.05 4.76 3.70
N VAL A 312 -9.45 4.69 2.43
CA VAL A 312 -8.52 4.76 1.29
C VAL A 312 -7.72 6.06 1.33
N LEU A 313 -8.36 7.21 1.59
CA LEU A 313 -7.64 8.48 1.68
C LEU A 313 -6.64 8.49 2.83
N LYS A 314 -6.96 7.87 3.98
CA LYS A 314 -6.02 7.71 5.09
C LYS A 314 -4.78 6.95 4.65
N LEU A 315 -4.97 5.76 4.09
CA LEU A 315 -3.86 4.91 3.60
C LEU A 315 -3.04 5.61 2.52
N LEU A 316 -3.71 6.31 1.59
CA LEU A 316 -3.05 7.09 0.55
C LEU A 316 -2.15 8.20 1.11
N LEU A 317 -2.63 8.91 2.14
CA LEU A 317 -1.86 9.96 2.80
C LEU A 317 -0.69 9.37 3.60
N GLU A 318 -0.89 8.25 4.29
CA GLU A 318 0.19 7.54 4.99
C GLU A 318 1.27 7.07 4.01
N GLN A 319 0.87 6.48 2.89
CA GLN A 319 1.80 6.04 1.84
C GLN A 319 2.57 7.21 1.21
N ALA A 320 1.92 8.37 1.03
CA ALA A 320 2.58 9.59 0.60
C ALA A 320 3.61 10.08 1.62
N HIS A 321 3.30 10.04 2.93
CA HIS A 321 4.25 10.42 3.98
C HIS A 321 5.46 9.48 4.01
N ILE A 322 5.23 8.16 3.98
CA ILE A 322 6.30 7.15 3.95
C ILE A 322 7.21 7.36 2.74
N THR A 323 6.63 7.57 1.56
CA THR A 323 7.37 7.83 0.32
C THR A 323 8.22 9.10 0.43
N LEU A 324 7.65 10.19 0.94
CA LEU A 324 8.36 11.46 1.06
C LEU A 324 9.48 11.41 2.10
N ASP A 325 9.27 10.72 3.21
CA ASP A 325 10.29 10.47 4.23
C ASP A 325 11.44 9.63 3.67
N LEU A 326 11.11 8.56 2.93
CA LEU A 326 12.09 7.71 2.25
C LEU A 326 13.02 8.52 1.33
N TYR A 327 12.50 9.51 0.61
CA TYR A 327 13.29 10.36 -0.29
C TYR A 327 13.85 11.64 0.36
N ASP A 328 13.73 11.81 1.68
CA ASP A 328 14.16 13.01 2.43
C ASP A 328 13.50 14.32 1.90
N LEU A 329 12.22 14.22 1.53
CA LEU A 329 11.42 15.33 0.98
C LEU A 329 10.29 15.79 1.92
N LEU A 330 10.12 15.16 3.08
CA LEU A 330 9.08 15.47 4.06
C LEU A 330 9.48 16.66 4.95
N ASP A 331 9.66 17.82 4.34
CA ASP A 331 9.91 19.08 5.07
C ASP A 331 8.63 19.67 5.70
N ASP A 332 8.78 20.59 6.66
CA ASP A 332 7.66 21.26 7.36
C ASP A 332 6.63 21.87 6.39
N GLY A 333 7.08 22.35 5.23
CA GLY A 333 6.21 22.92 4.21
C GLY A 333 5.37 21.87 3.48
N VAL A 334 5.96 20.71 3.18
CA VAL A 334 5.27 19.57 2.57
C VAL A 334 4.30 18.92 3.56
N VAL A 335 4.70 18.76 4.82
CA VAL A 335 3.80 18.29 5.90
C VAL A 335 2.59 19.21 6.02
N ALA A 336 2.81 20.52 6.13
CA ALA A 336 1.71 21.49 6.20
C ALA A 336 0.81 21.45 4.94
N ALA A 337 1.38 21.20 3.76
CA ALA A 337 0.61 21.06 2.52
C ALA A 337 -0.34 19.85 2.57
N LEU A 338 0.15 18.70 3.03
CA LEU A 338 -0.64 17.47 3.17
C LEU A 338 -1.71 17.60 4.26
N GLU A 339 -1.40 18.26 5.38
CA GLU A 339 -2.37 18.54 6.44
C GLU A 339 -3.52 19.44 5.95
N VAL A 340 -3.20 20.51 5.22
CA VAL A 340 -4.22 21.40 4.63
C VAL A 340 -5.08 20.66 3.61
N PHE A 341 -4.45 19.84 2.77
CA PHE A 341 -5.17 19.00 1.81
C PHE A 341 -6.12 18.03 2.53
N ALA A 342 -5.63 17.29 3.51
CA ALA A 342 -6.44 16.35 4.28
C ALA A 342 -7.63 17.06 4.94
N ALA A 343 -7.40 18.20 5.60
CA ALA A 343 -8.45 18.99 6.24
C ALA A 343 -9.48 19.55 5.24
N GLY A 344 -9.11 19.74 3.98
CA GLY A 344 -10.02 20.21 2.92
C GLY A 344 -10.83 19.09 2.26
N VAL A 345 -10.30 17.86 2.23
CA VAL A 345 -10.94 16.71 1.57
C VAL A 345 -11.86 15.96 2.54
N TYR A 346 -11.46 15.81 3.80
CA TYR A 346 -12.32 15.24 4.84
C TYR A 346 -13.41 16.24 5.24
N GLU A 347 -14.67 15.77 5.31
CA GLU A 347 -15.79 16.56 5.84
C GLU A 347 -15.80 16.55 7.37
N ASP A 348 -15.51 15.38 7.93
CA ASP A 348 -15.30 15.06 9.33
C ASP A 348 -14.19 13.99 9.44
N ARG A 349 -13.75 13.69 10.65
CA ARG A 349 -12.73 12.66 10.95
C ARG A 349 -13.31 11.55 11.83
N ASP A 350 -14.62 11.33 11.75
CA ASP A 350 -15.31 10.38 12.63
C ASP A 350 -14.80 8.95 12.41
N PHE A 351 -14.39 8.61 11.19
CA PHE A 351 -13.79 7.31 10.84
C PHE A 351 -12.53 6.97 11.66
N GLU A 352 -11.86 7.94 12.27
CA GLU A 352 -10.71 7.68 13.16
C GLU A 352 -11.12 6.92 14.40
N TRP A 353 -12.38 7.03 14.84
CA TRP A 353 -12.89 6.31 16.01
C TRP A 353 -12.92 4.79 15.77
N LEU A 354 -12.94 4.33 14.52
CA LEU A 354 -12.83 2.91 14.16
C LEU A 354 -11.50 2.30 14.64
N TYR A 355 -10.47 3.12 14.85
CA TYR A 355 -9.17 2.69 15.36
C TYR A 355 -9.05 2.74 16.89
N ASP A 356 -10.01 3.37 17.60
CA ASP A 356 -9.98 3.52 19.05
C ASP A 356 -10.90 2.49 19.73
N ASP A 357 -10.32 1.46 20.34
CA ASP A 357 -11.05 0.40 21.06
C ASP A 357 -11.92 0.95 22.21
N SER A 358 -11.64 2.15 22.73
CA SER A 358 -12.47 2.75 23.78
C SER A 358 -13.80 3.32 23.28
N MET A 359 -13.94 3.47 21.96
CA MET A 359 -15.13 3.99 21.27
C MET A 359 -16.00 2.88 20.67
N ASP A 360 -15.69 1.61 20.99
CA ASP A 360 -16.42 0.43 20.53
C ASP A 360 -17.91 0.46 20.93
N GLY A 361 -18.79 0.23 19.93
CA GLY A 361 -20.25 0.19 20.10
C GLY A 361 -20.98 1.51 19.89
N ILE A 362 -20.27 2.65 19.76
CA ILE A 362 -20.87 3.95 19.40
C ILE A 362 -21.16 4.02 17.89
N ASP A 363 -20.32 3.37 17.08
CA ASP A 363 -20.44 3.21 15.64
C ASP A 363 -21.62 2.33 15.20
N GLU A 364 -22.09 1.44 16.10
CA GLU A 364 -23.29 0.61 15.93
C GLU A 364 -24.56 1.18 16.59
N ASP A 365 -24.46 2.29 17.35
CA ASP A 365 -25.60 2.86 18.07
C ASP A 365 -26.50 3.69 17.13
N PRO A 366 -27.76 3.28 16.85
CA PRO A 366 -28.68 4.07 16.03
C PRO A 366 -29.02 5.44 16.64
N ALA A 367 -28.75 5.68 17.93
CA ALA A 367 -28.86 7.00 18.54
C ALA A 367 -27.76 7.98 18.08
N ALA A 368 -26.62 7.49 17.59
CA ALA A 368 -25.51 8.32 17.10
C ALA A 368 -25.91 9.13 15.84
N GLU A 369 -26.74 8.56 14.96
CA GLU A 369 -27.30 9.27 13.79
C GLU A 369 -28.08 10.52 14.21
N SER A 370 -28.79 10.46 15.34
CA SER A 370 -29.56 11.60 15.87
C SER A 370 -28.68 12.73 16.43
N LEU A 371 -27.39 12.45 16.65
CA LEU A 371 -26.36 13.40 17.06
C LEU A 371 -25.55 13.92 15.86
N GLY A 372 -25.89 13.50 14.63
CA GLY A 372 -25.19 13.90 13.41
C GLY A 372 -23.89 13.12 13.16
N ILE A 373 -23.69 11.99 13.84
CA ILE A 373 -22.56 11.09 13.60
C ILE A 373 -22.90 10.20 12.40
N THR A 374 -21.95 10.07 11.48
CA THR A 374 -22.11 9.24 10.27
C THR A 374 -22.27 7.75 10.66
N PRO A 375 -23.17 6.97 10.02
CA PRO A 375 -23.28 5.53 10.29
C PRO A 375 -21.98 4.81 9.92
N MET A 376 -21.28 4.29 10.91
CA MET A 376 -19.92 3.72 10.77
C MET A 376 -19.86 2.19 10.95
N ALA A 377 -21.01 1.54 11.19
CA ALA A 377 -21.11 0.09 11.23
C ALA A 377 -20.51 -0.54 9.96
N PHE A 378 -19.77 -1.64 10.10
CA PHE A 378 -19.02 -2.23 8.98
C PHE A 378 -19.84 -2.43 7.69
N GLY A 379 -21.09 -2.88 7.81
CA GLY A 379 -21.98 -3.11 6.67
C GLY A 379 -22.29 -1.85 5.84
N THR A 380 -22.10 -0.65 6.38
CA THR A 380 -22.34 0.62 5.69
C THR A 380 -21.10 1.20 5.02
N TRP A 381 -19.92 0.59 5.15
CA TRP A 381 -18.67 1.23 4.73
C TRP A 381 -18.59 1.58 3.24
N PHE A 382 -19.24 0.78 2.40
CA PHE A 382 -19.33 1.02 0.96
C PHE A 382 -20.67 1.64 0.54
N MET A 383 -21.53 2.01 1.49
CA MET A 383 -22.77 2.70 1.19
C MET A 383 -22.52 4.21 1.06
N PRO A 384 -23.15 4.88 0.08
CA PRO A 384 -23.01 6.31 -0.05
C PRO A 384 -23.58 7.03 1.18
N PHE A 385 -22.88 8.05 1.69
CA PHE A 385 -23.36 8.87 2.82
C PHE A 385 -24.71 9.54 2.51
N HIS A 386 -24.94 9.92 1.25
CA HIS A 386 -26.16 10.54 0.75
C HIS A 386 -26.44 10.12 -0.70
N GLU A 387 -27.68 10.24 -1.18
CA GLU A 387 -28.09 9.85 -2.55
C GLU A 387 -27.32 10.58 -3.67
N ASP A 388 -26.73 11.74 -3.40
CA ASP A 388 -25.92 12.52 -4.35
C ASP A 388 -24.44 12.12 -4.36
N ARG A 389 -24.02 11.22 -3.46
CA ARG A 389 -22.65 10.71 -3.38
C ARG A 389 -22.42 9.58 -4.38
N TYR A 390 -21.28 9.66 -5.04
CA TYR A 390 -20.83 8.62 -5.94
C TYR A 390 -20.08 7.53 -5.16
N VAL A 391 -20.49 6.28 -5.35
CA VAL A 391 -19.73 5.08 -5.00
C VAL A 391 -19.74 4.18 -6.23
N HIS A 392 -18.61 3.55 -6.55
CA HIS A 392 -18.52 2.66 -7.70
C HIS A 392 -19.50 1.47 -7.55
N PRO A 393 -20.28 1.10 -8.59
CA PRO A 393 -21.29 0.04 -8.48
C PRO A 393 -20.75 -1.28 -7.94
N TYR A 394 -19.58 -1.73 -8.40
CA TYR A 394 -18.95 -2.96 -7.86
C TYR A 394 -18.66 -2.90 -6.34
N ALA A 395 -18.37 -1.71 -5.80
CA ALA A 395 -18.15 -1.54 -4.37
C ALA A 395 -19.48 -1.50 -3.60
N ALA A 396 -20.51 -0.86 -4.19
CA ALA A 396 -21.84 -0.73 -3.59
C ALA A 396 -22.70 -2.00 -3.69
N ASP A 397 -22.52 -2.79 -4.75
CA ASP A 397 -23.26 -4.01 -5.02
C ASP A 397 -22.77 -5.12 -4.08
N ASP A 398 -23.61 -5.47 -3.12
CA ASP A 398 -23.64 -6.81 -2.57
C ASP A 398 -24.47 -7.63 -3.59
N PRO A 399 -23.90 -8.42 -4.54
CA PRO A 399 -24.69 -9.42 -5.24
C PRO A 399 -25.49 -10.16 -4.18
N PRO A 400 -26.83 -10.29 -4.33
CA PRO A 400 -27.63 -10.96 -3.34
C PRO A 400 -27.00 -12.33 -3.13
N GLY A 401 -26.39 -12.50 -1.95
CA GLY A 401 -26.02 -13.80 -1.47
C GLY A 401 -27.26 -14.66 -1.63
N GLU A 402 -27.06 -15.82 -2.23
CA GLU A 402 -28.01 -16.91 -2.24
C GLU A 402 -28.50 -17.07 -0.80
N THR A 403 -29.61 -16.38 -0.50
CA THR A 403 -30.30 -16.49 0.75
C THR A 403 -30.80 -17.92 0.69
N ALA A 404 -30.11 -18.79 1.43
CA ALA A 404 -30.61 -20.11 1.72
C ALA A 404 -32.08 -19.94 2.09
N ASP A 405 -32.93 -20.42 1.20
CA ASP A 405 -34.37 -20.32 1.29
C ASP A 405 -34.78 -20.87 2.66
N PRO A 406 -35.33 -20.06 3.58
CA PRO A 406 -35.85 -20.60 4.83
C PRO A 406 -37.26 -21.16 4.60
N ALA A 407 -37.46 -21.96 3.54
CA ALA A 407 -38.62 -22.86 3.34
C ALA A 407 -38.53 -23.69 2.04
N ALA A 408 -37.86 -24.85 2.08
CA ALA A 408 -38.23 -26.01 1.25
C ALA A 408 -37.90 -27.34 1.93
#